data_AF-A0A1Y0HC72-F1
#
_entry.id   AF-A0A1Y0HC72-F1
#
_cell.length_a   1.000
_cell.length_b   1.000
_cell.length_c   1.000
_cell.angle_alpha   90.00
_cell.angle_beta   90.00
_cell.angle_gamma   90.00
#
_symmetry.space_group_name_H-M   'P 1'
#
loop_
_entity.id
_entity.type
_entity.pdbx_description
1 polymer ?
#
loop_
_entity_poly.entity_id
_entity_poly.type
_entity_poly.pdbx_seq_one_letter_code
_entity_poly.pdbx_strand_id
1 'polypeptide(L)'
;MTELQRQLIDLYASNELDSEAREALEAEAFGDPELAHDMLTLARTVEAIQSIDRPQLGEAGYERILQRLIQSGVEPRTEAPSLPTGSINSLSKDNDQSL
;
A
#
# COMPACT_ATOMS: atom_id res chain seq x y z
N MET A 1 -1.54 8.01 27.40
CA MET A 1 -1.53 7.07 26.26
C MET A 1 -0.44 6.03 26.44
N THR A 2 -0.79 4.75 26.32
CA THR A 2 0.16 3.63 26.39
C THR A 2 0.79 3.32 25.02
N GLU A 3 1.86 2.53 25.00
CA GLU A 3 2.50 2.10 23.74
C GLU A 3 1.55 1.23 22.89
N LEU A 4 0.77 0.36 23.52
CA LEU A 4 -0.23 -0.47 22.83
C LEU A 4 -1.31 0.40 22.17
N GLN A 5 -1.81 1.42 22.87
CA GLN A 5 -2.79 2.35 22.29
C GLN A 5 -2.23 3.09 21.08
N ARG A 6 -0.96 3.51 21.13
CA ARG A 6 -0.30 4.15 19.98
C ARG A 6 -0.26 3.22 18.77
N GLN A 7 0.14 1.97 18.96
CA GLN A 7 0.20 0.97 17.89
C GLN A 7 -1.17 0.67 17.29
N LEU A 8 -2.22 0.58 18.12
CA LEU A 8 -3.59 0.39 17.64
C LEU A 8 -4.06 1.59 16.80
N ILE A 9 -3.73 2.82 17.21
CA ILE A 9 -4.06 4.03 16.45
C ILE A 9 -3.30 4.09 15.12
N ASP A 10 -2.03 3.68 15.09
CA ASP A 10 -1.22 3.62 13.87
C ASP A 10 -1.79 2.60 12.86
N LEU A 11 -2.19 1.42 13.34
CA LEU A 11 -2.85 0.38 12.54
C LEU A 11 -4.23 0.84 12.06
N TYR A 12 -4.98 1.54 12.91
CA TYR A 12 -6.27 2.14 12.55
C TYR A 12 -6.11 3.12 11.39
N ALA A 13 -5.16 4.06 11.51
CA ALA A 13 -4.93 5.09 10.50
C ALA A 13 -4.45 4.53 9.16
N SER A 14 -3.76 3.40 9.17
CA SER A 14 -3.30 2.70 7.97
C SER A 14 -4.33 1.73 7.38
N ASN A 15 -5.50 1.60 8.02
CA ASN A 15 -6.54 0.63 7.68
C ASN A 15 -6.05 -0.84 7.69
N GLU A 16 -5.19 -1.16 8.65
CA GLU A 16 -4.57 -2.49 8.84
C GLU A 16 -5.13 -3.25 10.05
N LEU A 17 -5.98 -2.63 10.87
CA LEU A 17 -6.74 -3.33 11.90
C LEU A 17 -7.75 -4.29 11.28
N ASP A 18 -7.90 -5.47 11.89
CA ASP A 18 -9.07 -6.30 11.63
C ASP A 18 -10.36 -5.61 12.11
N SER A 19 -11.50 -6.11 11.65
CA SER A 19 -12.80 -5.49 11.93
C SER A 19 -13.16 -5.50 13.43
N GLU A 20 -12.78 -6.55 14.16
CA GLU A 20 -13.13 -6.69 15.58
C GLU A 20 -12.35 -5.68 16.42
N ALA A 21 -11.03 -5.60 16.22
CA ALA A 21 -10.16 -4.66 16.90
C ALA A 21 -10.49 -3.21 16.54
N ARG A 22 -10.87 -2.97 15.28
CA ARG A 22 -11.32 -1.65 14.82
C ARG A 22 -12.60 -1.20 15.54
N GLU A 23 -13.62 -2.05 15.57
CA GLU A 23 -14.89 -1.73 16.25
C GLU A 23 -14.69 -1.51 17.76
N ALA A 24 -13.86 -2.33 18.40
CA ALA A 24 -13.53 -2.17 19.81
C ALA A 24 -12.85 -0.83 20.10
N LEU A 25 -11.89 -0.43 19.26
CA LEU A 25 -11.18 0.85 19.40
C LEU A 25 -12.10 2.05 19.14
N GLU A 26 -12.98 1.97 18.13
CA GLU A 26 -13.99 3.00 17.86
C GLU A 26 -15.01 3.13 19.00
N ALA A 27 -15.38 2.01 19.65
CA ALA A 27 -16.24 2.02 20.82
C ALA A 27 -15.57 2.67 22.04
N GLU A 28 -14.27 2.42 22.27
CA GLU A 28 -13.50 3.07 23.34
C GLU A 28 -13.38 4.58 23.09
N ALA A 29 -13.10 4.98 21.84
CA ALA A 29 -13.03 6.38 21.42
C ALA A 29 -14.36 7.14 21.62
N PHE A 30 -15.52 6.45 21.62
CA PHE A 30 -16.80 7.07 21.95
C PHE A 30 -16.84 7.61 23.39
N GLY A 31 -16.12 6.96 24.31
CA GLY A 31 -16.00 7.38 25.70
C GLY A 31 -14.82 8.30 26.00
N ASP A 32 -13.86 8.42 25.08
CA ASP A 32 -12.62 9.18 25.24
C ASP A 32 -12.43 10.18 24.08
N PRO A 33 -12.78 11.47 24.29
CA PRO A 33 -12.64 12.51 23.28
C PRO A 33 -11.19 12.76 22.82
N GLU A 34 -10.18 12.53 23.68
CA GLU A 34 -8.78 12.70 23.31
C GLU A 34 -8.37 11.59 22.34
N LEU A 35 -8.73 10.34 22.65
CA LEU A 35 -8.50 9.20 21.77
C LEU A 35 -9.20 9.37 20.40
N ALA A 36 -10.47 9.80 20.40
CA ALA A 36 -11.21 10.06 19.18
C ALA A 36 -10.53 11.14 18.32
N HIS A 37 -10.01 12.19 18.96
CA HIS A 37 -9.29 13.25 18.28
C HIS A 37 -7.99 12.74 17.64
N ASP A 38 -7.21 11.94 18.36
CA ASP A 38 -5.95 11.37 17.88
C ASP A 38 -6.18 10.41 16.71
N MET A 39 -7.15 9.50 16.83
CA MET A 39 -7.54 8.57 15.75
C MET A 39 -7.94 9.31 14.49
N LEU A 40 -8.83 10.29 14.61
CA LEU A 40 -9.33 11.04 13.46
C LEU A 40 -8.20 11.84 12.80
N THR A 41 -7.40 12.54 13.60
CA THR A 41 -6.31 13.40 13.08
C THR A 41 -5.27 12.56 12.35
N LEU A 42 -4.88 11.41 12.90
CA LEU A 42 -3.90 10.54 12.26
C LEU A 42 -4.47 9.90 10.99
N ALA A 43 -5.70 9.37 11.03
CA ALA A 43 -6.35 8.78 9.86
C ALA A 43 -6.44 9.78 8.70
N ARG A 44 -6.83 11.03 8.98
CA ARG A 44 -6.86 12.11 7.98
C ARG A 44 -5.48 12.47 7.44
N THR A 45 -4.46 12.45 8.29
CA THR A 45 -3.09 12.72 7.88
C THR A 45 -2.57 11.63 6.93
N VAL A 46 -2.82 10.36 7.26
CA VAL A 46 -2.45 9.22 6.42
C VAL A 46 -3.20 9.27 5.09
N GLU A 47 -4.52 9.53 5.11
CA GLU A 47 -5.34 9.73 3.90
C GLU A 47 -4.80 10.87 3.02
N ALA A 48 -4.42 12.00 3.63
CA ALA A 48 -3.82 13.13 2.91
C ALA A 48 -2.47 12.74 2.27
N ILE A 49 -1.61 12.00 2.97
CA ILE A 49 -0.33 11.54 2.42
C ILE A 49 -0.54 10.54 1.28
N GLN A 50 -1.49 9.61 1.42
CA GLN A 50 -1.79 8.60 0.41
C GLN A 50 -2.43 9.19 -0.85
N SER A 51 -3.15 10.32 -0.72
CA SER A 51 -3.79 11.03 -1.83
C SER A 51 -2.86 11.99 -2.58
N ILE A 52 -1.66 12.28 -2.04
CA ILE A 52 -0.64 13.00 -2.79
C ILE A 52 -0.17 12.10 -3.94
N ASP A 53 -0.24 12.61 -5.17
CA ASP A 53 0.32 11.95 -6.34
C ASP A 53 1.76 11.55 -6.04
N ARG A 54 2.01 10.24 -5.92
CA ARG A 54 3.38 9.76 -5.77
C ARG A 54 4.15 10.24 -7.00
N PRO A 55 5.37 10.78 -6.82
CA PRO A 55 6.22 11.09 -7.95
C PRO A 55 6.42 9.80 -8.74
N GLN A 56 5.77 9.70 -9.89
CA GLN A 56 6.00 8.58 -10.78
C GLN A 56 7.43 8.70 -11.26
N LEU A 57 8.19 7.62 -11.14
CA LEU A 57 9.50 7.55 -11.77
C LEU A 57 9.29 7.50 -13.27
N GLY A 58 9.20 8.68 -13.88
CA GLY A 58 9.18 8.82 -15.33
C GLY A 58 10.53 8.45 -15.94
N GLU A 59 10.54 8.26 -17.25
CA GLU A 59 11.72 7.90 -18.04
C GLU A 59 12.92 8.82 -17.74
N ALA A 60 12.72 10.14 -17.75
CA ALA A 60 13.78 11.10 -17.45
C ALA A 60 14.33 10.99 -16.01
N GLY A 61 13.50 10.56 -15.06
CA GLY A 61 13.93 10.29 -13.69
C GLY A 61 14.76 9.02 -13.61
N TYR A 62 14.31 7.97 -14.31
CA TYR A 62 15.01 6.69 -14.42
C TYR A 62 16.39 6.84 -15.08
N GLU A 63 16.48 7.53 -16.21
CA GLU A 63 17.74 7.80 -16.90
C GLU A 63 18.74 8.55 -16.01
N ARG A 64 18.26 9.56 -15.25
CA ARG A 64 19.09 10.31 -14.32
C ARG A 64 19.66 9.43 -13.21
N ILE A 65 18.88 8.46 -12.71
CA ILE A 65 19.34 7.49 -11.72
C ILE A 65 20.41 6.58 -12.32
N LEU A 66 20.18 6.05 -13.52
CA LEU A 66 21.17 5.21 -14.22
C LEU A 66 22.50 5.95 -14.42
N GLN A 67 22.46 7.20 -14.89
CA GLN A 67 23.67 8.01 -15.07
C GLN A 67 24.43 8.22 -13.75
N ARG A 68 23.72 8.45 -12.64
CA ARG A 68 24.36 8.59 -11.32
C ARG A 68 25.00 7.30 -10.83
N LEU A 69 24.39 6.14 -11.10
CA LEU A 69 24.95 4.84 -10.73
C LEU A 69 26.23 4.57 -11.51
N ILE A 70 26.20 4.81 -12.83
CA ILE A 70 27.37 4.67 -13.71
C ILE A 70 28.51 5.61 -13.27
N GLN A 71 28.21 6.88 -12.96
CA GLN A 71 29.20 7.85 -12.47
C GLN A 71 29.80 7.44 -11.11
N SER A 72 29.04 6.71 -10.30
CA SER A 72 29.50 6.17 -9.01
C SER A 72 30.28 4.86 -9.15
N GLY A 73 30.52 4.39 -10.39
CA GLY A 73 31.22 3.13 -10.66
C GLY A 73 30.40 1.88 -10.35
N VAL A 74 29.08 2.01 -10.14
CA VAL A 74 28.16 0.91 -9.92
C VAL A 74 27.50 0.56 -11.24
N GLU A 75 27.65 -0.68 -11.70
CA GLU A 75 26.95 -1.16 -12.90
C GLU A 75 25.46 -1.42 -12.56
N PRO A 76 24.52 -0.61 -13.09
CA PRO A 76 23.12 -0.75 -12.74
C PRO A 76 22.54 -2.05 -13.32
N ARG A 77 21.85 -2.82 -12.49
CA ARG A 77 21.06 -3.99 -12.94
C ARG A 77 19.61 -3.59 -13.05
N THR A 78 19.06 -3.71 -14.25
CA THR A 78 17.67 -3.39 -14.54
C THR A 78 16.92 -4.69 -14.76
N GLU A 79 16.12 -5.09 -13.78
CA GLU A 79 15.22 -6.23 -13.93
C GLU A 79 13.83 -5.71 -14.31
N ALA A 80 13.24 -6.25 -15.37
CA ALA A 80 11.83 -6.00 -15.64
C ALA A 80 11.01 -6.68 -14.54
N PRO A 81 9.94 -6.04 -14.03
CA PRO A 81 9.05 -6.69 -13.08
C PRO A 81 8.53 -8.00 -13.69
N SER A 82 8.81 -9.13 -13.04
CA SER A 82 8.26 -10.41 -13.45
C SER A 82 6.75 -10.36 -13.23
N LEU A 83 5.98 -10.39 -14.32
CA LEU A 83 4.54 -10.59 -14.23
C LEU A 83 4.31 -11.91 -13.47
N PRO A 84 3.43 -11.96 -12.45
CA PRO A 84 3.12 -13.21 -11.79
C PRO A 84 2.53 -14.16 -12.82
N THR A 85 3.25 -15.25 -13.10
CA THR A 85 2.80 -16.33 -13.98
C THR A 85 1.69 -17.11 -13.28
N GLY A 86 0.50 -16.51 -13.19
CA GLY A 86 -0.73 -17.20 -12.86
C GLY A 86 -1.15 -18.07 -14.02
N SER A 87 -0.92 -19.39 -13.89
CA SER A 87 -1.38 -20.45 -14.78
C SER A 87 -2.81 -20.22 -15.29
N ILE A 88 -2.97 -19.82 -16.55
CA ILE A 88 -4.19 -20.10 -17.31
C ILE A 88 -4.09 -21.54 -17.83
N ASN A 89 -4.37 -22.49 -16.94
CA ASN A 89 -4.56 -23.87 -17.34
C ASN A 89 -5.99 -24.05 -17.89
N SER A 90 -6.06 -24.57 -19.12
CA SER A 90 -7.15 -25.40 -19.67
C SER A 90 -8.60 -24.93 -19.50
N LEU A 91 -9.13 -24.29 -20.55
CA LEU A 91 -10.52 -24.46 -20.95
C LEU A 91 -10.54 -25.09 -22.34
N SER A 92 -10.47 -26.42 -22.36
CA SER A 92 -11.10 -27.20 -23.42
C SER A 92 -12.55 -26.75 -23.51
N LYS A 93 -12.93 -26.21 -24.67
CA LYS A 93 -14.30 -26.30 -25.13
C LYS A 93 -14.27 -27.08 -26.43
N ASP A 94 -14.57 -28.37 -26.30
CA ASP A 94 -15.30 -29.09 -27.33
C ASP A 94 -16.44 -28.19 -27.80
N ASN A 95 -16.37 -27.78 -29.07
CA ASN A 95 -17.55 -27.29 -29.76
C ASN A 95 -17.50 -27.84 -31.18
N ASP A 96 -17.90 -29.10 -31.26
CA ASP A 96 -18.68 -29.66 -32.34
C ASP A 96 -19.64 -28.59 -32.88
N GLN A 97 -19.40 -28.04 -34.07
CA GLN A 97 -20.43 -27.62 -35.03
C GLN A 97 -19.84 -27.57 -36.45
N SER A 98 -20.16 -28.62 -37.19
CA SER A 98 -20.68 -28.60 -38.57
C SER A 98 -19.91 -27.85 -39.67
N LEU A 99 -19.42 -28.63 -40.64
CA LEU A 99 -19.65 -28.44 -42.08
C LEU A 99 -19.56 -29.79 -42.80
#